data_AF-A0A1Y6BP42-F1
#
_entry.id   AF-A0A1Y6BP42-F1
#
_cell.length_a   1.000
_cell.length_b   1.000
_cell.length_c   1.000
_cell.angle_alpha   90.00
_cell.angle_beta   90.00
_cell.angle_gamma   90.00
#
_symmetry.space_group_name_H-M   'P 1'
#
loop_
_entity.id
_entity.type
_entity.pdbx_description
1 polymer ?
#
loop_
_entity_poly.entity_id
_entity_poly.type
_entity_poly.pdbx_seq_one_letter_code
_entity_poly.pdbx_strand_id
1 'polypeptide(L)'
;MPINWSPGINDPTLVGWLTVALYCIAAWSSWRIYFQCERIFIIHIHQQKRFWLGVSCSMVLLALNKQLDLQTLLTKTGRLLAREQGWYRDRDSVQILFLIFLAASCVSLLAYLFYYFRRILITNFAALAGLTLLIFFIMARAVSFHYADTLFRSQLLGLKLYQFIEIAGIFCVWLNAYALMYLSKRIKTS
;
A
#
# COMPACT_ATOMS: atom_id res chain seq x y z
N MET A 1 20.18 -26.08 8.02
CA MET A 1 20.68 -25.41 6.80
C MET A 1 20.64 -23.92 7.04
N PRO A 2 21.72 -23.15 6.82
CA PRO A 2 21.70 -21.72 7.08
C PRO A 2 20.67 -21.05 6.15
N ILE A 3 20.00 -20.03 6.68
CA ILE A 3 19.07 -19.19 5.92
C ILE A 3 19.90 -18.43 4.88
N ASN A 4 20.07 -19.00 3.69
CA ASN A 4 20.54 -18.26 2.51
C ASN A 4 19.39 -17.38 2.00
N TRP A 5 19.01 -16.39 2.81
CA TRP A 5 18.23 -15.26 2.34
C TRP A 5 19.21 -14.25 1.78
N SER A 6 19.34 -14.19 0.45
CA SER A 6 19.82 -12.98 -0.20
C SER A 6 18.62 -12.03 -0.33
N PRO A 7 18.81 -10.72 -0.13
CA PRO A 7 17.82 -9.72 -0.55
C PRO A 7 17.67 -9.83 -2.07
N GLY A 8 16.77 -10.70 -2.52
CA GLY A 8 16.44 -10.88 -3.91
C GLY A 8 15.50 -9.77 -4.32
N ILE A 9 15.94 -8.95 -5.26
CA ILE A 9 15.07 -8.03 -6.02
C ILE A 9 13.94 -8.90 -6.61
N ASN A 10 12.75 -8.80 -6.03
CA ASN A 10 11.67 -9.78 -6.25
C ASN A 10 11.07 -9.74 -7.66
N ASP A 11 11.25 -8.63 -8.38
CA ASP A 11 10.85 -8.45 -9.76
C ASP A 11 11.83 -7.48 -10.44
N PRO A 12 12.86 -7.94 -11.17
CA PRO A 12 13.72 -7.08 -12.00
C PRO A 12 13.00 -6.59 -13.27
N THR A 13 11.67 -6.52 -13.23
CA THR A 13 10.86 -6.03 -14.35
C THR A 13 10.80 -4.50 -14.31
N LEU A 14 10.76 -3.88 -15.49
CA LEU A 14 10.60 -2.43 -15.62
C LEU A 14 9.36 -1.94 -14.86
N VAL A 15 8.29 -2.73 -14.84
CA VAL A 15 7.04 -2.41 -14.13
C VAL A 15 7.27 -2.35 -12.63
N GLY A 16 8.00 -3.30 -12.04
CA GLY A 16 8.31 -3.30 -10.60
C GLY A 16 9.06 -2.05 -10.16
N TRP A 17 10.11 -1.68 -10.89
CA TRP A 17 10.88 -0.46 -10.64
C TRP A 17 10.05 0.82 -10.87
N LEU A 18 9.21 0.84 -11.91
CA LEU A 18 8.28 1.94 -12.16
C LEU A 18 7.32 2.13 -10.98
N THR A 19 6.74 1.05 -10.45
CA THR A 19 5.84 1.14 -9.29
C THR A 19 6.55 1.68 -8.06
N VAL A 20 7.81 1.29 -7.82
CA VAL A 20 8.62 1.82 -6.72
C VAL A 20 8.88 3.31 -6.90
N ALA A 21 9.25 3.75 -8.10
CA ALA A 21 9.39 5.17 -8.41
C ALA A 21 8.09 5.94 -8.17
N LEU A 22 6.94 5.39 -8.58
CA LEU A 22 5.62 5.99 -8.32
C LEU A 22 5.32 6.11 -6.82
N TYR A 23 5.62 5.08 -6.02
CA TYR A 23 5.50 5.17 -4.55
C TYR A 23 6.39 6.28 -3.98
N CYS A 24 7.65 6.37 -4.43
CA CYS A 24 8.57 7.43 -4.00
C CYS A 24 8.06 8.84 -4.37
N ILE A 25 7.52 9.01 -5.58
CA ILE A 25 6.93 10.28 -6.02
C ILE A 25 5.70 10.64 -5.19
N ALA A 26 4.81 9.68 -4.93
CA ALA A 26 3.64 9.88 -4.10
C ALA A 26 4.05 10.20 -2.65
N ALA A 27 4.99 9.47 -2.07
CA ALA A 27 5.55 9.72 -0.74
C ALA A 27 6.11 11.14 -0.62
N TRP A 28 6.97 11.54 -1.56
CA TRP A 28 7.56 12.88 -1.58
C TRP A 28 6.50 13.96 -1.73
N SER A 29 5.49 13.76 -2.57
CA SER A 29 4.39 14.70 -2.76
C SER A 29 3.57 14.86 -1.48
N SER A 30 3.22 13.76 -0.82
CA SER A 30 2.52 13.76 0.47
C SER A 30 3.34 14.43 1.58
N TRP A 31 4.64 14.15 1.64
CA TRP A 31 5.59 14.76 2.57
C TRP A 31 5.69 16.28 2.40
N ARG A 32 5.69 16.75 1.14
CA ARG A 32 5.66 18.18 0.84
C ARG A 32 4.37 18.85 1.29
N ILE A 33 3.23 18.17 1.24
CA ILE A 33 1.96 18.70 1.78
C ILE A 33 2.01 18.78 3.31
N TYR A 34 2.58 17.77 3.97
CA TYR A 34 2.78 17.80 5.42
C TYR A 34 3.52 19.07 5.87
N PHE A 35 4.62 19.44 5.20
CA PHE A 35 5.36 20.66 5.53
C PHE A 35 4.66 21.95 5.10
N GLN A 36 3.90 21.92 4.00
CA GLN A 36 3.17 23.10 3.51
C GLN A 36 1.73 23.17 4.03
N CYS A 37 1.38 22.36 5.02
CA CYS A 37 0.00 22.16 5.43
C CYS A 37 -0.66 23.45 5.92
N GLU A 38 0.08 24.30 6.64
CA GLU A 38 -0.39 25.62 7.11
C GLU A 38 -0.59 26.64 5.98
N ARG A 39 0.04 26.41 4.82
CA ARG A 39 -0.13 27.24 3.64
C ARG A 39 -1.27 26.75 2.75
N ILE A 40 -1.55 25.46 2.76
CA ILE A 40 -2.54 24.81 1.89
C ILE A 40 -3.92 24.78 2.56
N PHE A 41 -3.98 24.59 3.88
CA PHE A 41 -5.22 24.41 4.61
C PHE A 41 -5.41 25.44 5.70
N ILE A 42 -6.63 25.97 5.80
CA ILE A 42 -7.04 26.93 6.84
C ILE A 42 -7.72 26.20 8.02
N ILE A 43 -8.43 25.10 7.73
CA ILE A 43 -9.24 24.36 8.71
C ILE A 43 -8.65 22.96 8.93
N HIS A 44 -8.72 22.44 10.16
CA HIS A 44 -8.30 21.09 10.54
C HIS A 44 -6.80 20.77 10.24
N ILE A 45 -5.92 21.77 10.32
CA ILE A 45 -4.48 21.67 9.98
C ILE A 45 -3.81 20.46 10.63
N HIS A 46 -4.04 20.20 11.92
CA HIS A 46 -3.43 19.06 12.61
C HIS A 46 -3.90 17.70 12.07
N GLN A 47 -5.17 17.56 11.70
CA GLN A 47 -5.69 16.33 11.10
C GLN A 47 -5.12 16.13 9.69
N GLN A 48 -5.02 17.20 8.90
CA GLN A 48 -4.38 17.19 7.58
C GLN A 48 -2.90 16.78 7.69
N LYS A 49 -2.13 17.37 8.63
CA LYS A 49 -0.74 16.98 8.87
C LYS A 49 -0.62 15.49 9.19
N ARG A 50 -1.42 14.98 10.13
CA ARG A 50 -1.41 13.54 10.50
C ARG A 50 -1.78 12.64 9.33
N PHE A 51 -2.79 13.03 8.54
CA PHE A 51 -3.20 12.31 7.34
C PHE A 51 -2.06 12.20 6.33
N TRP A 52 -1.50 13.33 5.91
CA TRP A 52 -0.46 13.37 4.88
C TRP A 52 0.86 12.75 5.33
N LEU A 53 1.20 12.85 6.62
CA LEU A 53 2.31 12.10 7.21
C LEU A 53 2.05 10.59 7.14
N GLY A 54 0.85 10.15 7.53
CA GLY A 54 0.44 8.75 7.45
C GLY A 54 0.53 8.20 6.03
N VAL A 55 -0.03 8.93 5.05
CA VAL A 55 0.05 8.58 3.62
C VAL A 55 1.51 8.46 3.17
N SER A 56 2.36 9.45 3.51
CA SER A 56 3.78 9.43 3.15
C SER A 56 4.49 8.19 3.71
N CYS A 57 4.29 7.90 5.00
CA CYS A 57 4.86 6.72 5.65
C CYS A 57 4.34 5.43 4.99
N SER A 58 3.04 5.33 4.70
CA SER A 58 2.46 4.17 4.01
C SER A 58 3.07 3.95 2.63
N MET A 59 3.28 5.01 1.83
CA MET A 59 3.91 4.89 0.51
C MET A 59 5.35 4.39 0.61
N VAL A 60 6.13 4.90 1.57
CA VAL A 60 7.51 4.43 1.82
C VAL A 60 7.52 2.97 2.25
N LEU A 61 6.66 2.60 3.20
CA LEU A 61 6.56 1.21 3.67
C LEU A 61 6.16 0.27 2.52
N LEU A 62 5.25 0.67 1.63
CA LEU A 62 4.89 -0.11 0.45
C LEU A 62 6.02 -0.22 -0.56
N ALA A 63 6.77 0.86 -0.82
CA ALA A 63 7.96 0.83 -1.69
C ALA A 63 9.02 -0.15 -1.15
N LEU A 64 9.30 -0.09 0.16
CA LEU A 64 10.22 -1.00 0.83
C LEU A 64 9.69 -2.44 0.81
N ASN A 65 8.41 -2.64 1.09
CA ASN A 65 7.76 -3.96 1.06
C ASN A 65 7.85 -4.59 -0.34
N LYS A 66 7.65 -3.80 -1.40
CA LYS A 66 7.77 -4.24 -2.79
C LYS A 66 9.16 -4.81 -3.09
N GLN A 67 10.22 -4.16 -2.59
CA GLN A 67 11.61 -4.56 -2.82
C GLN A 67 12.05 -5.71 -1.91
N LEU A 68 11.70 -5.67 -0.62
CA LEU A 68 12.12 -6.65 0.39
C LEU A 68 11.34 -7.96 0.33
N ASP A 69 10.23 -7.98 -0.42
CA ASP A 69 9.23 -9.04 -0.48
C ASP A 69 9.05 -9.79 0.85
N LEU A 70 8.64 -9.01 1.86
CA LEU A 70 8.46 -9.48 3.24
C LEU A 70 7.54 -10.70 3.31
N GLN A 71 6.60 -10.84 2.37
CA GLN A 71 5.68 -11.97 2.29
C GLN A 71 6.41 -13.27 1.95
N THR A 72 7.36 -13.24 1.01
CA THR A 72 8.21 -14.40 0.70
C THR A 72 9.17 -14.72 1.84
N LEU A 73 9.74 -13.71 2.49
CA LEU A 73 10.58 -13.90 3.67
C LEU A 73 9.78 -14.59 4.79
N LEU A 74 8.63 -14.05 5.17
CA LEU A 74 7.75 -14.62 6.20
C LEU A 74 7.34 -16.04 5.87
N THR A 75 6.99 -16.33 4.62
CA THR A 75 6.60 -17.69 4.21
C THR A 75 7.78 -18.66 4.28
N LYS A 76 8.99 -18.26 3.86
CA LYS A 76 10.19 -19.10 3.96
C LYS A 76 10.53 -19.40 5.42
N THR A 77 10.54 -18.38 6.28
CA THR A 77 10.79 -18.54 7.72
C THR A 77 9.73 -19.40 8.39
N GLY A 78 8.45 -19.17 8.07
CA GLY A 78 7.34 -19.98 8.57
C GLY A 78 7.45 -21.45 8.14
N ARG A 79 7.88 -21.73 6.90
CA ARG A 79 8.11 -23.10 6.42
C ARG A 79 9.26 -23.80 7.15
N LEU A 80 10.33 -23.07 7.51
CA LEU A 80 11.44 -23.63 8.28
C LEU A 80 10.99 -23.99 9.71
N LEU A 81 10.35 -23.04 10.40
CA LEU A 81 9.79 -23.24 11.74
C LEU A 81 8.76 -24.39 11.77
N ALA A 82 7.87 -24.47 10.77
CA ALA A 82 6.87 -25.53 10.69
C ALA A 82 7.47 -26.92 10.42
N ARG A 83 8.64 -27.00 9.75
CA ARG A 83 9.37 -28.26 9.58
C ARG A 83 10.07 -28.68 10.87
N GLU A 84 10.66 -27.72 11.58
CA GLU A 84 11.31 -27.98 12.87
C GLU A 84 10.31 -28.39 13.96
N GLN A 85 9.11 -27.80 13.96
CA GLN A 85 8.05 -28.08 14.95
C GLN A 85 7.09 -29.22 14.54
N GLY A 86 7.29 -29.85 13.37
CA GLY A 86 6.48 -31.00 12.92
C GLY A 86 5.07 -30.66 12.41
N TRP A 87 4.65 -29.39 12.41
CA TRP A 87 3.31 -28.94 11.99
C TRP A 87 3.17 -28.68 10.48
N TYR A 88 4.10 -29.17 9.66
CA TYR A 88 4.10 -28.93 8.22
C TYR A 88 2.83 -29.46 7.50
N ARG A 89 2.10 -30.41 8.11
CA ARG A 89 0.82 -30.93 7.60
C ARG A 89 -0.34 -29.93 7.73
N ASP A 90 -0.30 -28.99 8.68
CA ASP A 90 -1.39 -28.00 8.93
C ASP A 90 -1.15 -26.63 8.28
N ARG A 91 -0.29 -26.60 7.26
CA ARG A 91 0.10 -25.37 6.55
C ARG A 91 -1.08 -24.56 6.00
N ASP A 92 -2.15 -25.23 5.59
CA ASP A 92 -3.32 -24.59 4.97
C ASP A 92 -4.15 -23.86 6.04
N SER A 93 -4.29 -24.45 7.23
CA SER A 93 -4.98 -23.86 8.38
C SER A 93 -4.31 -22.56 8.86
N VAL A 94 -2.97 -22.55 8.94
CA VAL A 94 -2.20 -21.36 9.36
C VAL A 94 -2.33 -20.23 8.33
N GLN A 95 -2.30 -20.55 7.03
CA GLN A 95 -2.47 -19.55 5.98
C GLN A 95 -3.88 -18.95 5.96
N ILE A 96 -4.91 -19.76 6.16
CA ILE A 96 -6.30 -19.28 6.26
C ILE A 96 -6.46 -18.37 7.46
N LEU A 97 -5.93 -18.76 8.63
CA LEU A 97 -5.99 -17.93 9.83
C LEU A 97 -5.26 -16.59 9.64
N PHE A 98 -4.09 -16.61 9.01
CA PHE A 98 -3.35 -15.41 8.64
C PHE A 98 -4.16 -14.51 7.70
N LEU A 99 -4.81 -15.09 6.68
CA LEU A 99 -5.64 -14.35 5.73
C LEU A 99 -6.86 -13.71 6.41
N ILE A 100 -7.54 -14.42 7.31
CA ILE A 100 -8.67 -13.89 8.08
C ILE A 100 -8.20 -12.74 8.98
N PHE A 101 -7.08 -12.91 9.69
CA PHE A 101 -6.52 -11.86 10.53
C PHE A 101 -6.13 -10.61 9.72
N LEU A 102 -5.50 -10.80 8.55
CA LEU A 102 -5.16 -9.73 7.64
C LEU A 102 -6.42 -9.01 7.12
N ALA A 103 -7.45 -9.76 6.70
CA ALA A 103 -8.73 -9.22 6.25
C ALA A 103 -9.38 -8.35 7.33
N ALA A 104 -9.51 -8.88 8.54
CA ALA A 104 -10.08 -8.17 9.68
C ALA A 104 -9.29 -6.89 10.01
N SER A 105 -7.96 -6.96 9.93
CA SER A 105 -7.07 -5.81 10.14
C SER A 105 -7.28 -4.74 9.06
N CYS A 106 -7.38 -5.12 7.79
CA CYS A 106 -7.63 -4.20 6.68
C CYS A 106 -9.00 -3.51 6.79
N VAL A 107 -10.05 -4.26 7.11
CA VAL A 107 -11.41 -3.71 7.30
C VAL A 107 -11.44 -2.75 8.49
N SER A 108 -10.83 -3.13 9.61
CA SER A 108 -10.73 -2.29 10.81
C SER A 108 -9.95 -1.01 10.54
N LEU A 109 -8.85 -1.09 9.81
CA LEU A 109 -8.05 0.06 9.40
C LEU A 109 -8.85 1.01 8.50
N LEU A 110 -9.56 0.48 7.50
CA LEU A 110 -10.43 1.28 6.63
C LEU A 110 -11.50 2.01 7.45
N ALA A 111 -12.23 1.28 8.29
CA ALA A 111 -13.26 1.86 9.16
C ALA A 111 -12.68 2.98 10.05
N TYR A 112 -11.51 2.75 10.65
CA TYR A 112 -10.79 3.74 11.44
C TYR A 112 -10.41 4.97 10.62
N LEU A 113 -9.81 4.81 9.43
CA LEU A 113 -9.40 5.91 8.57
C LEU A 113 -10.61 6.76 8.14
N PHE A 114 -11.70 6.12 7.71
CA PHE A 114 -12.94 6.82 7.34
C PHE A 114 -13.55 7.56 8.54
N TYR A 115 -13.61 6.92 9.71
CA TYR A 115 -14.16 7.55 10.91
C TYR A 115 -13.31 8.74 11.39
N TYR A 116 -11.99 8.56 11.47
CA TYR A 116 -11.07 9.56 11.99
C TYR A 116 -10.94 10.76 11.04
N PHE A 117 -10.84 10.52 9.73
CA PHE A 117 -10.66 11.56 8.73
C PHE A 117 -11.97 12.05 8.10
N ARG A 118 -13.15 11.69 8.67
CA ARG A 118 -14.47 12.08 8.15
C ARG A 118 -14.63 13.57 7.84
N ARG A 119 -13.98 14.42 8.65
CA ARG A 119 -14.05 15.89 8.55
C ARG A 119 -13.21 16.48 7.41
N ILE A 120 -12.27 15.71 6.86
CA ILE A 120 -11.37 16.13 5.79
C ILE A 120 -11.53 15.27 4.52
N LEU A 121 -12.55 14.42 4.46
CA LEU A 121 -12.80 13.48 3.36
C LEU A 121 -12.95 14.19 2.03
N ILE A 122 -13.77 15.23 1.94
CA ILE A 122 -14.09 15.90 0.67
C ILE A 122 -12.81 16.45 0.03
N THR A 123 -11.94 17.06 0.84
CA THR A 123 -10.69 17.64 0.36
C THR A 123 -9.67 16.57 -0.06
N ASN A 124 -9.65 15.43 0.62
CA ASN A 124 -8.68 14.36 0.42
C ASN A 124 -9.29 13.10 -0.22
N PHE A 125 -10.44 13.21 -0.88
CA PHE A 125 -11.26 12.06 -1.29
C PHE A 125 -10.47 11.13 -2.21
N ALA A 126 -9.77 11.68 -3.19
CA ALA A 126 -8.94 10.90 -4.10
C ALA A 126 -7.76 10.21 -3.37
N ALA A 127 -7.16 10.83 -2.35
CA ALA A 127 -6.12 10.17 -1.55
C ALA A 127 -6.68 9.00 -0.72
N LEU A 128 -7.87 9.16 -0.13
CA LEU A 128 -8.55 8.10 0.61
C LEU A 128 -9.02 6.95 -0.28
N ALA A 129 -9.53 7.26 -1.48
CA ALA A 129 -9.84 6.26 -2.49
C ALA A 129 -8.58 5.50 -2.90
N GLY A 130 -7.46 6.20 -3.10
CA GLY A 130 -6.16 5.60 -3.38
C GLY A 130 -5.66 4.67 -2.27
N LEU A 131 -5.72 5.11 -1.00
CA LEU A 131 -5.39 4.25 0.14
C LEU A 131 -6.29 3.02 0.22
N THR A 132 -7.58 3.17 -0.11
CA THR A 132 -8.54 2.07 -0.13
C THR A 132 -8.15 1.05 -1.21
N LEU A 133 -7.82 1.49 -2.43
CA LEU A 133 -7.31 0.64 -3.50
C LEU A 133 -6.02 -0.08 -3.09
N LEU A 134 -5.10 0.60 -2.40
CA LEU A 134 -3.86 -0.02 -1.93
C LEU A 134 -4.11 -1.09 -0.85
N ILE A 135 -5.09 -0.90 0.03
CA ILE A 135 -5.51 -1.92 0.99
C ILE A 135 -6.12 -3.13 0.26
N PHE A 136 -6.94 -2.90 -0.76
CA PHE A 136 -7.44 -3.98 -1.62
C PHE A 136 -6.31 -4.71 -2.36
N PHE A 137 -5.29 -3.98 -2.83
CA PHE A 137 -4.11 -4.58 -3.44
C PHE A 137 -3.36 -5.51 -2.46
N ILE A 138 -3.14 -5.08 -1.21
CA ILE A 138 -2.51 -5.91 -0.17
C ILE A 138 -3.31 -7.21 0.02
N MET A 139 -4.64 -7.10 0.10
CA MET A 139 -5.53 -8.24 0.22
C MET A 139 -5.46 -9.16 -1.00
N ALA A 140 -5.53 -8.61 -2.21
CA ALA A 140 -5.44 -9.37 -3.45
C ALA A 140 -4.11 -10.13 -3.54
N ARG A 141 -3.00 -9.52 -3.09
CA ARG A 141 -1.69 -10.16 -3.05
C ARG A 141 -1.64 -11.32 -2.04
N ALA A 142 -2.29 -11.18 -0.88
CA ALA A 142 -2.38 -12.24 0.12
C ALA A 142 -3.21 -13.43 -0.37
N VAL A 143 -4.38 -13.17 -0.98
CA VAL A 143 -5.26 -14.21 -1.55
C VAL A 143 -4.57 -14.92 -2.72
N SER A 144 -3.95 -14.15 -3.63
CA SER A 144 -3.24 -14.72 -4.79
C SER A 144 -2.10 -15.66 -4.38
N PHE A 145 -1.45 -15.39 -3.25
CA PHE A 145 -0.42 -16.29 -2.72
C PHE A 145 -0.99 -17.61 -2.20
N HIS A 146 -2.16 -17.56 -1.53
CA HIS A 146 -2.80 -18.75 -0.97
C HIS A 146 -3.36 -19.68 -2.06
N TYR A 147 -4.01 -19.12 -3.08
CA TYR A 147 -4.62 -19.92 -4.16
C TYR A 147 -3.70 -20.22 -5.33
N ALA A 148 -2.49 -19.67 -5.32
CA ALA A 148 -1.37 -19.82 -6.26
C ALA A 148 -1.63 -19.80 -7.78
N ASP A 149 -2.80 -20.13 -8.37
CA ASP A 149 -2.90 -20.20 -9.84
C ASP A 149 -4.29 -20.21 -10.54
N THR A 150 -5.45 -20.07 -9.89
CA THR A 150 -6.73 -20.27 -10.63
C THR A 150 -7.59 -19.03 -10.88
N LEU A 151 -7.47 -17.94 -10.12
CA LEU A 151 -8.45 -16.85 -10.19
C LEU A 151 -8.11 -15.68 -11.15
N PHE A 152 -6.89 -15.60 -11.73
CA PHE A 152 -6.45 -14.39 -12.45
C PHE A 152 -5.60 -14.64 -13.70
N ARG A 153 -6.01 -15.57 -14.57
CA ARG A 153 -5.43 -15.71 -15.93
C ARG A 153 -5.77 -14.55 -16.88
N SER A 154 -6.65 -13.62 -16.48
CA SER A 154 -6.96 -12.41 -17.23
C SER A 154 -5.87 -11.36 -17.04
N GLN A 155 -4.88 -11.38 -17.93
CA GLN A 155 -3.97 -10.24 -18.10
C GLN A 155 -4.74 -9.13 -18.82
N LEU A 156 -4.95 -7.99 -18.17
CA LEU A 156 -5.45 -6.80 -18.84
C LEU A 156 -4.21 -6.01 -19.30
N LEU A 157 -4.03 -5.81 -20.60
CA LEU A 157 -2.87 -5.11 -21.18
C LEU A 157 -1.49 -5.74 -20.80
N GLY A 158 -1.44 -7.05 -20.54
CA GLY A 158 -0.21 -7.74 -20.11
C GLY A 158 0.14 -7.54 -18.63
N LEU A 159 -0.67 -6.80 -17.87
CA LEU A 159 -0.53 -6.61 -16.42
C LEU A 159 -1.51 -7.48 -15.65
N LYS A 160 -1.09 -7.93 -14.47
CA LYS A 160 -1.99 -8.64 -13.54
C LYS A 160 -2.95 -7.62 -12.90
N LEU A 161 -4.22 -7.99 -12.70
CA LEU A 161 -5.24 -7.05 -12.19
C LEU A 161 -4.82 -6.35 -10.89
N TYR A 162 -4.16 -7.07 -9.98
CA TYR A 162 -3.68 -6.46 -8.73
C TYR A 162 -2.62 -5.37 -8.95
N GLN A 163 -1.77 -5.48 -9.99
CA GLN A 163 -0.79 -4.46 -10.34
C GLN A 163 -1.49 -3.21 -10.88
N PHE A 164 -2.58 -3.39 -11.63
CA PHE A 164 -3.39 -2.27 -12.09
C PHE A 164 -4.05 -1.53 -10.92
N ILE A 165 -4.64 -2.27 -9.98
CA ILE A 165 -5.21 -1.69 -8.74
C ILE A 165 -4.15 -0.94 -7.94
N GLU A 166 -2.94 -1.50 -7.85
CA GLU A 166 -1.80 -0.88 -7.17
C GLU A 166 -1.45 0.47 -7.80
N ILE A 167 -1.20 0.49 -9.12
CA ILE A 167 -0.84 1.71 -9.86
C ILE A 167 -1.96 2.75 -9.77
N ALA A 168 -3.23 2.33 -9.93
CA ALA A 168 -4.39 3.21 -9.79
C ALA A 168 -4.45 3.84 -8.38
N GLY A 169 -4.20 3.04 -7.34
CA GLY A 169 -4.16 3.52 -5.96
C GLY A 169 -3.09 4.59 -5.73
N ILE A 170 -1.86 4.35 -6.21
CA ILE A 170 -0.75 5.31 -6.12
C ILE A 170 -1.10 6.59 -6.89
N PHE A 171 -1.65 6.44 -8.09
CA PHE A 171 -2.02 7.55 -8.94
C PHE A 171 -3.09 8.44 -8.29
N CYS A 172 -4.12 7.86 -7.66
CA CYS A 172 -5.15 8.61 -6.93
C CYS A 172 -4.56 9.43 -5.77
N VAL A 173 -3.61 8.87 -5.01
CA VAL A 173 -2.90 9.58 -3.94
C VAL A 173 -2.08 10.75 -4.51
N TRP A 174 -1.29 10.46 -5.54
CA TRP A 174 -0.44 11.47 -6.17
C TRP A 174 -1.26 12.59 -6.82
N LEU A 175 -2.35 12.26 -7.52
CA LEU A 175 -3.24 13.22 -8.17
C LEU A 175 -3.88 14.16 -7.16
N ASN A 176 -4.35 13.63 -6.02
CA ASN A 176 -4.90 14.47 -4.95
C ASN A 176 -3.84 15.42 -4.40
N ALA A 177 -2.63 14.91 -4.15
CA ALA A 177 -1.52 15.70 -3.65
C ALA A 177 -1.13 16.82 -4.64
N TYR A 178 -1.03 16.49 -5.92
CA TYR A 178 -0.71 17.43 -6.99
C TYR A 178 -1.78 18.52 -7.12
N ALA A 179 -3.07 18.13 -7.12
CA ALA A 179 -4.18 19.07 -7.19
C ALA A 179 -4.16 20.09 -6.04
N LEU A 180 -3.88 19.65 -4.81
CA LEU A 180 -3.78 20.53 -3.64
C LEU A 180 -2.62 21.52 -3.75
N MET A 181 -1.45 21.08 -4.22
CA MET A 181 -0.32 21.98 -4.46
C MET A 181 -0.60 22.98 -5.58
N TYR A 182 -1.28 22.54 -6.66
CA TYR A 182 -1.62 23.39 -7.79
C TYR A 182 -2.62 24.49 -7.38
N LEU A 183 -3.68 24.12 -6.66
CA LEU A 183 -4.68 25.06 -6.15
C LEU A 183 -4.07 26.08 -5.19
N SER A 184 -3.20 25.64 -4.28
CA SER A 184 -2.49 26.53 -3.35
C SER A 184 -1.62 27.57 -4.05
N LYS A 185 -0.94 27.21 -5.15
CA LYS A 185 -0.17 28.17 -5.96
C LYS A 185 -1.07 29.20 -6.64
N ARG A 186 -2.22 28.78 -7.16
CA ARG A 186 -3.14 29.64 -7.93
C ARG A 186 -3.78 30.73 -7.07
N ILE A 187 -4.13 30.40 -5.82
CA ILE A 187 -4.69 31.37 -4.85
C ILE A 187 -3.68 32.47 -4.50
N LYS A 188 -2.37 32.18 -4.59
CA LYS A 188 -1.32 33.17 -4.30
C LYS A 188 -1.08 34.17 -5.44
N THR A 189 -1.51 33.85 -6.66
CA THR A 189 -1.28 34.67 -7.86
C THR A 189 -2.47 35.56 -8.24
N SER A 190 -3.60 35.44 -7.54
CA SER A 190 -4.78 36.30 -7.66
C SER A 190 -4.85 37.30 -6.51
#